data_AF-A0A504XEF9-F1
#
_entry.id   AF-A0A504XEF9-F1
#
_cell.length_a   1.000
_cell.length_b   1.000
_cell.length_c   1.000
_cell.angle_alpha   90.00
_cell.angle_beta   90.00
_cell.angle_gamma   90.00
#
_symmetry.space_group_name_H-M   'P 1'
#
loop_
_entity.id
_entity.type
_entity.pdbx_description
1 polymer ?
#
loop_
_entity_poly.entity_id
_entity_poly.type
_entity_poly.pdbx_seq_one_letter_code
_entity_poly.pdbx_strand_id
1 'polypeptide(L)'
;MARTLLFLLSILVIAAAATAHELHLPADIYDHAAGEWSVELVSSCRLPLLGSVTFHNNTAVVEWKEVGAPEMKISGRSATSSLSVAALSDFLTKDSHELSYVMCERQENYLATPQRPVQVAGMTTTYIKAYSGVLSSSSDGSTCDGSSERTIAIQALGAPFTPSKGKAWQMKEALYAIDIVLDTRNVEGTCASKRGAGMSDAALGNDKRSRKRRAHRTLSSGMAVSTADAMTAENGIVTLRFIRRSAAHQPWFIRYYTPIVFATIFIMYRMAHSFSYTRAAKSSPRSESSGGETAGDAGRIALSGCNSNSIDT
;
A
#
# COMPACT_ATOMS: atom_id res chain seq x y z
N MET A 1 0.35 -46.77 -24.09
CA MET A 1 -0.01 -46.09 -22.82
C MET A 1 0.84 -44.86 -22.52
N ALA A 2 2.18 -44.87 -22.72
CA ALA A 2 3.02 -43.69 -22.47
C ALA A 2 2.73 -42.47 -23.37
N ARG A 3 2.38 -42.68 -24.64
CA ARG A 3 2.09 -41.60 -25.61
C ARG A 3 0.79 -40.84 -25.32
N THR A 4 -0.23 -41.53 -24.81
CA THR A 4 -1.52 -40.92 -24.41
C THR A 4 -1.38 -40.10 -23.12
N LEU A 5 -0.51 -40.52 -22.20
CA LEU A 5 -0.24 -39.81 -20.95
C LEU A 5 0.56 -38.52 -21.19
N LEU A 6 1.52 -38.55 -22.12
CA LEU A 6 2.27 -37.37 -22.58
C LEU A 6 1.37 -36.35 -23.29
N PHE A 7 0.43 -36.80 -24.12
CA PHE A 7 -0.56 -35.93 -24.75
C PHE A 7 -1.50 -35.27 -23.73
N LEU A 8 -2.01 -36.04 -22.77
CA LEU A 8 -2.85 -35.51 -21.68
C LEU A 8 -2.12 -34.48 -20.80
N LEU A 9 -0.85 -34.74 -20.45
CA LEU A 9 -0.01 -33.77 -19.72
C LEU A 9 0.26 -32.51 -20.56
N SER A 10 0.49 -32.64 -21.87
CA SER A 10 0.67 -31.46 -22.74
C SER A 10 -0.61 -30.61 -22.84
N ILE A 11 -1.78 -31.23 -22.92
CA ILE A 11 -3.07 -30.52 -22.94
C ILE A 11 -3.33 -29.86 -21.58
N LEU A 12 -2.97 -30.50 -20.47
CA LEU A 12 -3.11 -29.91 -19.13
C LEU A 12 -2.16 -28.72 -18.91
N VAL A 13 -0.94 -28.78 -19.43
CA VAL A 13 0.03 -27.66 -19.38
C VAL A 13 -0.41 -26.51 -20.29
N ILE A 14 -0.96 -26.81 -21.48
CA ILE A 14 -1.50 -25.79 -22.39
C ILE A 14 -2.77 -25.16 -21.81
N ALA A 15 -3.65 -25.95 -21.18
CA ALA A 15 -4.86 -25.45 -20.53
C ALA A 15 -4.56 -24.62 -19.27
N ALA A 16 -3.50 -24.96 -18.51
CA ALA A 16 -3.06 -24.19 -17.36
C ALA A 16 -2.30 -22.90 -17.75
N ALA A 17 -1.67 -22.87 -18.92
CA ALA A 17 -0.99 -21.68 -19.44
C ALA A 17 -1.95 -20.67 -20.09
N ALA A 18 -3.17 -21.07 -20.44
CA ALA A 18 -4.07 -20.29 -21.28
C ALA A 18 -5.08 -19.37 -20.56
N THR A 19 -5.09 -19.29 -19.21
CA THR A 19 -6.17 -18.56 -18.52
C THR A 19 -5.73 -17.66 -17.36
N ALA A 20 -4.43 -17.47 -17.14
CA ALA A 20 -3.98 -16.46 -16.17
C ALA A 20 -4.10 -15.06 -16.78
N HIS A 21 -5.23 -14.40 -16.53
CA HIS A 21 -5.42 -13.01 -16.88
C HIS A 21 -4.54 -12.17 -15.95
N GLU A 22 -3.49 -11.56 -16.49
CA GLU A 22 -2.52 -10.78 -15.72
C GLU A 22 -2.66 -9.28 -16.01
N LEU A 23 -2.53 -8.47 -14.96
CA LEU A 23 -2.24 -7.04 -15.03
C LEU A 23 -0.73 -6.86 -14.93
N HIS A 24 -0.12 -6.29 -15.96
CA HIS A 24 1.29 -5.93 -15.91
C HIS A 24 1.44 -4.50 -15.39
N LEU A 25 2.34 -4.29 -14.44
CA LEU A 25 2.78 -2.98 -13.99
C LEU A 25 4.21 -2.72 -14.47
N PRO A 26 4.62 -1.45 -14.64
CA PRO A 26 6.03 -1.09 -14.79
C PRO A 26 6.86 -1.74 -13.67
N ALA A 27 7.92 -2.46 -14.06
CA ALA A 27 8.72 -3.28 -13.14
C ALA A 27 9.26 -2.45 -11.96
N ASP A 28 9.65 -1.20 -12.21
CA ASP A 28 10.12 -0.31 -11.15
C ASP A 28 9.03 0.09 -10.15
N ILE A 29 7.76 0.13 -10.53
CA ILE A 29 6.65 0.29 -9.58
C ILE A 29 6.46 -1.01 -8.80
N TYR A 30 6.40 -2.15 -9.52
CA TYR A 30 6.16 -3.47 -8.93
C TYR A 30 7.23 -3.84 -7.89
N ASP A 31 8.51 -3.64 -8.22
CA ASP A 31 9.66 -3.97 -7.37
C ASP A 31 9.69 -3.15 -6.06
N HIS A 32 9.02 -1.99 -6.03
CA HIS A 32 8.94 -1.09 -4.88
C HIS A 32 7.58 -1.12 -4.17
N ALA A 33 6.70 -2.04 -4.57
CA ALA A 33 5.35 -2.21 -4.03
C ALA A 33 5.25 -3.35 -3.00
N ALA A 34 6.35 -3.85 -2.43
CA ALA A 34 6.32 -4.99 -1.51
C ALA A 34 5.44 -4.74 -0.27
N GLY A 35 4.90 -5.82 0.29
CA GLY A 35 4.06 -5.81 1.49
C GLY A 35 2.58 -5.93 1.19
N GLU A 36 1.75 -5.58 2.17
CA GLU A 36 0.29 -5.72 2.14
C GLU A 36 -0.41 -4.42 1.76
N TRP A 37 -1.37 -4.51 0.84
CA TRP A 37 -2.10 -3.39 0.27
C TRP A 37 -3.60 -3.65 0.27
N SER A 38 -4.38 -2.60 0.45
CA SER A 38 -5.80 -2.57 0.07
C SER A 38 -5.92 -2.17 -1.38
N VAL A 39 -6.82 -2.84 -2.09
CA VAL A 39 -7.16 -2.56 -3.48
C VAL A 39 -8.60 -2.06 -3.54
N GLU A 40 -8.83 -1.02 -4.33
CA GLU A 40 -10.16 -0.52 -4.68
C GLU A 40 -10.25 -0.43 -6.20
N LEU A 41 -11.30 -1.00 -6.78
CA LEU A 41 -11.58 -0.98 -8.21
C LEU A 41 -12.95 -0.39 -8.45
N VAL A 42 -13.01 0.69 -9.23
CA VAL A 42 -14.24 1.35 -9.65
C VAL A 42 -14.34 1.30 -11.17
N SER A 43 -15.46 0.82 -11.68
CA SER A 43 -15.71 0.65 -13.11
C SER A 43 -17.17 0.93 -13.46
N SER A 44 -17.49 1.11 -14.75
CA SER A 44 -18.89 1.16 -15.21
C SER A 44 -19.50 -0.21 -15.45
N CYS A 45 -18.69 -1.24 -15.67
CA CYS A 45 -19.17 -2.59 -15.99
C CYS A 45 -19.65 -3.37 -14.77
N ARG A 46 -19.03 -3.12 -13.61
CA ARG A 46 -19.35 -3.82 -12.36
C ARG A 46 -19.42 -2.84 -11.20
N LEU A 47 -20.12 -3.26 -10.16
CA LEU A 47 -20.12 -2.56 -8.87
C LEU A 47 -18.68 -2.43 -8.35
N PRO A 48 -18.37 -1.35 -7.61
CA PRO A 48 -17.06 -1.16 -7.00
C PRO A 48 -16.66 -2.38 -6.17
N LEU A 49 -15.40 -2.83 -6.30
CA LEU A 49 -14.85 -3.94 -5.54
C LEU A 49 -13.75 -3.48 -4.60
N LEU A 50 -13.65 -4.16 -3.46
CA LEU A 50 -12.61 -3.94 -2.48
C LEU A 50 -11.85 -5.23 -2.22
N GLY A 51 -10.54 -5.15 -2.16
CA GLY A 51 -9.68 -6.32 -1.96
C GLY A 51 -8.45 -6.04 -1.12
N SER A 52 -7.64 -7.08 -0.99
CA SER A 52 -6.26 -7.01 -0.52
C SER A 52 -5.33 -7.65 -1.54
N VAL A 53 -4.10 -7.19 -1.56
CA VAL A 53 -3.03 -7.82 -2.33
C VAL A 53 -1.75 -7.78 -1.53
N THR A 54 -0.99 -8.87 -1.62
CA THR A 54 0.35 -8.95 -1.05
C THR A 54 1.34 -9.09 -2.19
N PHE A 55 2.17 -8.07 -2.39
CA PHE A 55 3.19 -8.11 -3.44
C PHE A 55 4.39 -8.91 -2.94
N HIS A 56 4.69 -10.01 -3.63
CA HIS A 56 5.81 -10.86 -3.31
C HIS A 56 6.57 -11.27 -4.59
N ASN A 57 7.88 -11.03 -4.60
CA ASN A 57 8.82 -11.41 -5.65
C ASN A 57 8.38 -11.05 -7.08
N ASN A 58 7.62 -11.93 -7.75
CA ASN A 58 7.36 -11.85 -9.20
C ASN A 58 5.87 -11.74 -9.56
N THR A 59 4.98 -12.22 -8.69
CA THR A 59 3.53 -12.17 -8.91
C THR A 59 2.79 -11.86 -7.63
N ALA A 60 1.68 -11.15 -7.76
CA ALA A 60 0.76 -10.84 -6.67
C ALA A 60 -0.66 -11.22 -7.11
N VAL A 61 -1.46 -11.73 -6.18
CA VAL A 61 -2.87 -12.10 -6.46
C VAL A 61 -3.76 -11.22 -5.59
N VAL A 62 -4.78 -10.64 -6.22
CA VAL A 62 -5.77 -9.82 -5.51
C VAL A 62 -6.84 -10.74 -4.91
N GLU A 63 -7.00 -10.65 -3.60
CA GLU A 63 -8.06 -11.29 -2.84
C GLU A 63 -9.21 -10.29 -2.66
N TRP A 64 -10.25 -10.44 -3.46
CA TRP A 64 -11.46 -9.62 -3.35
C TRP A 64 -12.30 -10.01 -2.14
N LYS A 65 -13.00 -9.05 -1.54
CA LYS A 65 -13.95 -9.30 -0.45
C LYS A 65 -15.24 -9.93 -0.97
N GLU A 66 -15.64 -9.57 -2.18
CA GLU A 66 -16.87 -10.03 -2.81
C GLU A 66 -16.70 -11.44 -3.39
N VAL A 67 -17.59 -12.35 -3.00
CA VAL A 67 -17.59 -13.74 -3.51
C VAL A 67 -17.97 -13.75 -4.99
N GLY A 68 -17.19 -14.45 -5.81
CA GLY A 68 -17.41 -14.55 -7.27
C GLY A 68 -16.78 -13.41 -8.08
N ALA A 69 -15.97 -12.55 -7.46
CA ALA A 69 -15.12 -11.62 -8.18
C ALA A 69 -14.04 -12.36 -9.00
N PRO A 70 -13.64 -11.83 -10.17
CA PRO A 70 -12.69 -12.50 -11.05
C PRO A 70 -11.28 -12.54 -10.43
N GLU A 71 -10.56 -13.64 -10.66
CA GLU A 71 -9.17 -13.77 -10.21
C GLU A 71 -8.30 -12.74 -10.94
N MET A 72 -7.55 -11.95 -10.18
CA MET A 72 -6.68 -10.92 -10.72
C MET A 72 -5.24 -11.18 -10.27
N LYS A 73 -4.37 -11.47 -11.24
CA LYS A 73 -2.92 -11.59 -11.03
C LYS A 73 -2.23 -10.31 -11.48
N ILE A 74 -1.19 -9.92 -10.77
CA ILE A 74 -0.38 -8.74 -11.04
C ILE A 74 1.06 -9.18 -11.16
N SER A 75 1.77 -8.72 -12.18
CA SER A 75 3.21 -8.98 -12.35
C SER A 75 3.94 -7.73 -12.84
N GLY A 76 5.24 -7.67 -12.55
CA GLY A 76 6.12 -6.58 -12.99
C GLY A 76 6.73 -6.88 -14.35
N ARG A 77 6.68 -5.91 -15.28
CA ARG A 77 7.30 -6.04 -16.60
C ARG A 77 7.93 -4.72 -17.04
N SER A 78 8.91 -4.79 -17.95
CA SER A 78 9.61 -3.59 -18.42
C SER A 78 8.62 -2.58 -19.03
N ALA A 79 8.71 -1.32 -18.60
CA ALA A 79 7.85 -0.23 -19.10
C ALA A 79 8.01 0.03 -20.61
N THR A 80 9.08 -0.49 -21.23
CA THR A 80 9.35 -0.37 -22.67
C THR A 80 8.67 -1.46 -23.51
N SER A 81 8.11 -2.48 -22.87
CA SER A 81 7.38 -3.57 -23.53
C SER A 81 5.86 -3.30 -23.53
N SER A 82 5.12 -4.02 -24.36
CA SER A 82 3.65 -4.05 -24.25
C SER A 82 3.25 -4.73 -22.94
N LEU A 83 2.37 -4.06 -22.19
CA LEU A 83 1.90 -4.43 -20.86
C LEU A 83 0.43 -4.86 -20.96
N SER A 84 0.07 -5.96 -20.31
CA SER A 84 -1.30 -6.49 -20.33
C SER A 84 -2.18 -5.83 -19.28
N VAL A 85 -3.46 -5.61 -19.60
CA VAL A 85 -4.54 -5.31 -18.64
C VAL A 85 -5.62 -6.39 -18.70
N ALA A 86 -5.28 -7.61 -19.16
CA ALA A 86 -6.23 -8.71 -19.33
C ALA A 86 -6.96 -9.05 -18.03
N ALA A 87 -6.31 -8.94 -16.87
CA ALA A 87 -6.96 -9.14 -15.57
C ALA A 87 -8.13 -8.18 -15.28
N LEU A 88 -8.23 -7.09 -16.04
CA LEU A 88 -9.27 -6.08 -15.91
C LEU A 88 -10.34 -6.21 -17.02
N SER A 89 -10.26 -7.19 -17.92
CA SER A 89 -11.14 -7.30 -19.09
C SER A 89 -12.64 -7.28 -18.72
N ASP A 90 -13.01 -8.01 -17.67
CA ASP A 90 -14.36 -8.09 -17.08
C ASP A 90 -14.89 -6.78 -16.49
N PHE A 91 -13.98 -5.84 -16.20
CA PHE A 91 -14.30 -4.51 -15.64
C PHE A 91 -14.25 -3.42 -16.70
N LEU A 92 -13.53 -3.66 -17.80
CA LEU A 92 -13.33 -2.71 -18.89
C LEU A 92 -14.36 -2.91 -20.01
N THR A 93 -14.64 -4.18 -20.35
CA THR A 93 -15.41 -4.58 -21.54
C THR A 93 -16.49 -5.61 -21.18
N LYS A 94 -17.56 -5.68 -21.97
CA LYS A 94 -18.60 -6.72 -21.80
C LYS A 94 -18.19 -8.05 -22.41
N ASP A 95 -17.39 -7.99 -23.48
CA ASP A 95 -17.04 -9.15 -24.30
C ASP A 95 -15.64 -9.71 -23.96
N SER A 96 -15.09 -9.30 -22.81
CA SER A 96 -13.80 -9.76 -22.26
C SER A 96 -12.64 -9.68 -23.25
N HIS A 97 -12.58 -8.60 -24.03
CA HIS A 97 -11.49 -8.43 -25.00
C HIS A 97 -10.15 -8.26 -24.28
N GLU A 98 -9.11 -8.91 -24.81
CA GLU A 98 -7.76 -8.71 -24.31
C GLU A 98 -7.30 -7.31 -24.69
N LEU A 99 -7.05 -6.50 -23.66
CA LEU A 99 -6.51 -5.16 -23.81
C LEU A 99 -5.06 -5.16 -23.34
N SER A 100 -4.23 -4.44 -24.10
CA SER A 100 -2.83 -4.19 -23.76
C SER A 100 -2.55 -2.69 -23.82
N TYR A 101 -1.41 -2.27 -23.31
CA TYR A 101 -1.03 -0.88 -23.32
C TYR A 101 0.49 -0.71 -23.45
N VAL A 102 0.88 0.44 -23.99
CA VAL A 102 2.29 0.85 -24.12
C VAL A 102 2.48 2.16 -23.37
N MET A 103 3.60 2.28 -22.64
CA MET A 103 3.96 3.51 -21.93
C MET A 103 4.68 4.47 -22.88
N CYS A 104 4.24 5.71 -22.90
CA CYS A 104 4.73 6.73 -23.83
C CYS A 104 5.55 7.80 -23.12
N GLU A 105 5.10 8.22 -21.94
CA GLU A 105 5.78 9.24 -21.16
C GLU A 105 6.00 8.77 -19.73
N ARG A 106 7.10 9.27 -19.18
CA ARG A 106 7.47 9.06 -17.78
C ARG A 106 7.79 10.40 -17.17
N GLN A 107 7.13 10.70 -16.07
CA GLN A 107 7.34 11.92 -15.30
C GLN A 107 7.73 11.57 -13.87
N GLU A 108 8.73 12.28 -13.35
CA GLU A 108 9.20 12.14 -11.97
C GLU A 108 9.14 13.53 -11.33
N ASN A 109 8.47 13.63 -10.19
CA ASN A 109 8.30 14.88 -9.46
C ASN A 109 8.61 14.67 -7.97
N TYR A 110 9.17 15.69 -7.35
CA TYR A 110 9.43 15.74 -5.92
C TYR A 110 8.56 16.83 -5.29
N LEU A 111 7.70 16.44 -4.35
CA LEU A 111 6.88 17.39 -3.61
C LEU A 111 7.37 17.44 -2.16
N ALA A 112 7.72 18.63 -1.68
CA ALA A 112 7.99 18.84 -0.26
C ALA A 112 6.70 18.59 0.54
N THR A 113 6.75 17.66 1.50
CA THR A 113 5.63 17.31 2.36
C THR A 113 6.07 17.29 3.82
N PRO A 114 6.28 18.46 4.43
CA PRO A 114 6.80 18.56 5.79
C PRO A 114 5.80 18.10 6.86
N GLN A 115 4.49 18.10 6.56
CA GLN A 115 3.44 17.63 7.47
C GLN A 115 2.72 16.43 6.83
N ARG A 116 2.87 15.24 7.43
CA ARG A 116 2.22 14.01 6.98
C ARG A 116 1.50 13.28 8.11
N PRO A 117 0.46 12.50 7.80
CA PRO A 117 -0.14 11.55 8.74
C PRO A 117 0.88 10.53 9.25
N VAL A 118 0.66 10.05 10.47
CA VAL A 118 1.59 9.25 11.30
C VAL A 118 2.14 8.00 10.59
N GLN A 119 1.41 7.42 9.65
CA GLN A 119 1.77 6.20 8.93
C GLN A 119 3.03 6.34 8.05
N VAL A 120 3.46 7.58 7.74
CA VAL A 120 4.67 7.89 6.94
C VAL A 120 5.56 8.91 7.66
N ALA A 121 5.53 8.90 9.00
CA ALA A 121 6.29 9.84 9.82
C ALA A 121 7.80 9.76 9.52
N GLY A 122 8.40 10.89 9.10
CA GLY A 122 9.84 11.02 8.83
C GLY A 122 10.21 11.33 7.37
N MET A 123 9.29 11.24 6.40
CA MET A 123 9.55 11.68 5.02
C MET A 123 9.25 13.17 4.85
N THR A 124 10.29 13.97 4.61
CA THR A 124 10.17 15.42 4.31
C THR A 124 9.79 15.70 2.86
N THR A 125 10.00 14.72 1.97
CA THR A 125 9.71 14.80 0.54
C THR A 125 8.93 13.57 0.08
N THR A 126 7.99 13.82 -0.83
CA THR A 126 7.24 12.80 -1.55
C THR A 126 7.82 12.66 -2.92
N TYR A 127 8.17 11.44 -3.29
CA TYR A 127 8.48 11.12 -4.65
C TYR A 127 7.21 10.67 -5.38
N ILE A 128 6.95 11.29 -6.53
CA ILE A 128 5.85 10.96 -7.41
C ILE A 128 6.45 10.47 -8.71
N LYS A 129 6.07 9.26 -9.12
CA LYS A 129 6.37 8.75 -10.45
C LYS A 129 5.08 8.52 -11.19
N ALA A 130 4.94 9.13 -12.36
CA ALA A 130 3.79 8.98 -13.21
C ALA A 130 4.20 8.43 -14.57
N TYR A 131 3.41 7.51 -15.09
CA TYR A 131 3.48 7.02 -16.45
C TYR A 131 2.18 7.37 -17.16
N SER A 132 2.28 7.74 -18.44
CA SER A 132 1.13 7.88 -19.33
C SER A 132 1.33 7.01 -20.56
N GLY A 133 0.25 6.47 -21.12
CA GLY A 133 0.31 5.53 -22.22
C GLY A 133 -0.98 5.41 -22.99
N VAL A 134 -1.01 4.46 -23.92
CA VAL A 134 -2.14 4.22 -24.83
C VAL A 134 -2.59 2.76 -24.73
N LEU A 135 -3.85 2.54 -24.36
CA LEU A 135 -4.53 1.25 -24.47
C LEU A 135 -4.80 0.89 -25.93
N SER A 136 -4.66 -0.39 -26.25
CA SER A 136 -5.05 -0.99 -27.53
C SER A 136 -5.75 -2.33 -27.32
N SER A 137 -6.73 -2.61 -28.18
CA SER A 137 -7.33 -3.93 -28.35
C SER A 137 -6.64 -4.79 -29.42
N SER A 138 -5.76 -4.21 -30.24
CA SER A 138 -5.00 -4.94 -31.25
C SER A 138 -3.61 -5.34 -30.74
N SER A 139 -3.17 -6.55 -31.12
CA SER A 139 -1.78 -7.00 -30.95
C SER A 139 -0.80 -6.18 -31.81
N ASP A 140 -1.30 -5.55 -32.87
CA ASP A 140 -0.56 -4.60 -33.70
C ASP A 140 -0.47 -3.29 -32.92
N GLY A 141 0.67 -3.10 -32.26
CA GLY A 141 0.83 -2.26 -31.08
C GLY A 141 0.38 -0.81 -31.22
N SER A 142 -0.18 -0.27 -30.13
CA SER A 142 -0.37 1.17 -30.00
C SER A 142 0.97 1.88 -30.08
N THR A 143 1.11 2.79 -31.03
CA THR A 143 2.28 3.66 -31.14
C THR A 143 2.09 4.89 -30.27
N CYS A 144 3.19 5.29 -29.62
CA CYS A 144 3.25 6.48 -28.79
C CYS A 144 3.44 7.75 -29.62
N ASP A 145 2.57 7.97 -30.61
CA ASP A 145 2.63 9.15 -31.45
C ASP A 145 2.14 10.38 -30.68
N GLY A 146 2.69 11.56 -30.98
CA GLY A 146 2.36 12.81 -30.27
C GLY A 146 0.88 13.24 -30.39
N SER A 147 0.14 12.68 -31.33
CA SER A 147 -1.30 12.90 -31.53
C SER A 147 -2.19 11.85 -30.85
N SER A 148 -1.60 10.76 -30.33
CA SER A 148 -2.37 9.71 -29.65
C SER A 148 -2.84 10.19 -28.28
N GLU A 149 -4.13 10.02 -27.99
CA GLU A 149 -4.69 10.34 -26.68
C GLU A 149 -4.15 9.37 -25.62
N ARG A 150 -3.70 9.89 -24.49
CA ARG A 150 -3.18 9.09 -23.37
C ARG A 150 -4.35 8.48 -22.60
N THR A 151 -4.66 7.23 -22.90
CA THR A 151 -5.80 6.53 -22.32
C THR A 151 -5.46 5.75 -21.05
N ILE A 152 -4.19 5.57 -20.69
CA ILE A 152 -3.79 5.03 -19.38
C ILE A 152 -2.87 6.00 -18.65
N ALA A 153 -3.09 6.14 -17.34
CA ALA A 153 -2.19 6.83 -16.44
C ALA A 153 -1.93 5.96 -15.19
N ILE A 154 -0.65 5.77 -14.85
CA ILE A 154 -0.22 5.07 -13.64
C ILE A 154 0.57 6.06 -12.80
N GLN A 155 0.14 6.31 -11.56
CA GLN A 155 0.81 7.21 -10.62
C GLN A 155 1.19 6.44 -9.37
N ALA A 156 2.49 6.41 -9.05
CA ALA A 156 3.03 5.84 -7.84
C ALA A 156 3.55 6.94 -6.92
N LEU A 157 3.26 6.82 -5.61
CA LEU A 157 3.63 7.77 -4.58
C LEU A 157 4.42 7.07 -3.48
N GLY A 158 5.57 7.64 -3.11
CA GLY A 158 6.47 6.98 -2.16
C GLY A 158 7.71 7.77 -1.77
N ALA A 159 8.70 7.02 -1.26
CA ALA A 159 10.08 7.45 -1.14
C ALA A 159 10.82 7.36 -2.50
N PRO A 160 11.94 8.08 -2.68
CA PRO A 160 12.75 7.97 -3.89
C PRO A 160 13.22 6.53 -4.15
N PHE A 161 13.19 6.11 -5.42
CA PHE A 161 13.61 4.76 -5.86
C PHE A 161 15.13 4.56 -5.95
N THR A 162 15.91 5.63 -5.76
CA THR A 162 17.38 5.56 -5.82
C THR A 162 18.00 5.30 -4.45
N PRO A 163 18.75 4.20 -4.27
CA PRO A 163 19.31 3.85 -2.97
C PRO A 163 20.36 4.86 -2.54
N SER A 164 20.29 5.28 -1.27
CA SER A 164 21.52 5.64 -0.56
C SER A 164 22.26 4.35 -0.25
N LYS A 165 23.60 4.35 -0.42
CA LYS A 165 24.45 3.17 -0.21
C LYS A 165 24.08 2.45 1.10
N GLY A 166 23.76 1.16 1.03
CA GLY A 166 23.46 0.31 2.19
C GLY A 166 21.99 0.14 2.59
N LYS A 167 21.02 0.76 1.89
CA LYS A 167 19.58 0.70 2.25
C LYS A 167 18.69 -0.02 1.23
N ALA A 168 19.23 -0.99 0.48
CA ALA A 168 18.50 -1.69 -0.59
C ALA A 168 17.18 -2.35 -0.13
N TRP A 169 17.14 -2.89 1.10
CA TRP A 169 15.93 -3.53 1.65
C TRP A 169 14.79 -2.54 1.94
N GLN A 170 15.09 -1.28 2.26
CA GLN A 170 14.08 -0.23 2.49
C GLN A 170 13.39 0.21 1.19
N MET A 171 13.96 -0.15 0.03
CA MET A 171 13.43 0.27 -1.27
C MET A 171 12.26 -0.58 -1.75
N LYS A 172 12.26 -1.87 -1.41
CA LYS A 172 11.16 -2.78 -1.78
C LYS A 172 9.81 -2.28 -1.27
N GLU A 173 9.84 -1.51 -0.19
CA GLU A 173 8.68 -0.94 0.49
C GLU A 173 8.63 0.60 0.35
N ALA A 174 9.19 1.16 -0.72
CA ALA A 174 9.26 2.62 -0.88
C ALA A 174 7.90 3.27 -1.17
N LEU A 175 6.97 2.53 -1.77
CA LEU A 175 5.65 3.05 -2.15
C LEU A 175 4.64 2.96 -0.99
N TYR A 176 3.69 3.90 -1.00
CA TYR A 176 2.53 3.88 -0.09
C TYR A 176 1.19 4.01 -0.83
N ALA A 177 1.17 4.49 -2.07
CA ALA A 177 -0.02 4.53 -2.92
C ALA A 177 0.34 4.33 -4.40
N ILE A 178 -0.51 3.61 -5.13
CA ILE A 178 -0.45 3.44 -6.58
C ILE A 178 -1.86 3.66 -7.12
N ASP A 179 -2.03 4.62 -8.02
CA ASP A 179 -3.29 4.90 -8.71
C ASP A 179 -3.13 4.55 -10.19
N ILE A 180 -4.05 3.76 -10.72
CA ILE A 180 -4.13 3.40 -12.14
C ILE A 180 -5.47 3.90 -12.66
N VAL A 181 -5.44 4.67 -13.74
CA VAL A 181 -6.61 5.23 -14.38
C VAL A 181 -6.59 4.80 -15.84
N LEU A 182 -7.65 4.14 -16.27
CA LEU A 182 -7.85 3.70 -17.65
C LEU A 182 -9.06 4.41 -18.23
N ASP A 183 -8.88 5.04 -19.38
CA ASP A 183 -9.94 5.66 -20.17
C ASP A 183 -10.35 4.70 -21.29
N THR A 184 -11.56 4.16 -21.17
CA THR A 184 -12.10 3.18 -22.10
C THR A 184 -13.15 3.76 -23.04
N ARG A 185 -13.33 5.09 -23.06
CA ARG A 185 -14.34 5.76 -23.90
C ARG A 185 -14.22 5.43 -25.38
N ASN A 186 -12.98 5.32 -25.86
CA ASN A 186 -12.67 5.08 -27.27
C ASN A 186 -12.37 3.60 -27.58
N VAL A 187 -12.54 2.71 -26.59
CA VAL A 187 -12.32 1.27 -26.78
C VAL A 187 -13.66 0.61 -27.11
N GLU A 188 -13.69 -0.17 -28.19
CA GLU A 188 -14.88 -0.90 -28.62
C GLU A 188 -15.29 -1.97 -27.59
N GLY A 189 -16.60 -2.24 -27.47
CA GLY A 189 -17.12 -3.27 -26.55
C GLY A 189 -17.16 -2.87 -25.07
N THR A 190 -16.93 -1.59 -24.74
CA THR A 190 -16.93 -1.09 -23.36
C THR A 190 -18.33 -0.77 -22.84
N CYS A 191 -18.49 -0.87 -21.51
CA CYS A 191 -19.79 -0.60 -20.88
C CYS A 191 -20.23 0.87 -20.98
N ALA A 192 -19.31 1.79 -21.27
CA ALA A 192 -19.59 3.21 -21.44
C ALA A 192 -20.16 3.58 -22.82
N SER A 193 -19.86 2.81 -23.86
CA SER A 193 -20.25 3.09 -25.26
C SER A 193 -21.78 3.01 -25.49
N LYS A 194 -22.53 2.28 -24.67
CA LYS A 194 -23.92 1.90 -24.96
C LYS A 194 -25.02 2.93 -24.62
N ARG A 195 -24.70 4.15 -24.18
CA ARG A 195 -25.73 5.20 -23.97
C ARG A 195 -26.03 6.04 -25.21
N GLY A 196 -25.20 5.97 -26.26
CA GLY A 196 -25.36 6.80 -27.46
C GLY A 196 -26.33 6.28 -28.54
N ALA A 197 -26.76 5.02 -28.49
CA ALA A 197 -27.39 4.38 -29.65
C ALA A 197 -28.78 3.77 -29.43
N GLY A 198 -29.46 4.00 -28.30
CA GLY A 198 -30.75 3.32 -28.10
C GLY A 198 -31.57 3.62 -26.86
N MET A 199 -31.49 4.83 -26.30
CA MET A 199 -32.47 5.25 -25.28
C MET A 199 -32.98 6.65 -25.61
N SER A 200 -34.14 6.63 -26.26
CA SER A 200 -35.01 7.78 -26.48
C SER A 200 -35.21 8.57 -25.20
N ASP A 201 -35.11 9.89 -25.34
CA ASP A 201 -35.50 10.92 -24.37
C ASP A 201 -36.82 10.58 -23.65
N ALA A 202 -36.72 10.17 -22.39
CA ALA A 202 -37.78 10.35 -21.42
C ALA A 202 -37.20 10.33 -20.00
N ALA A 203 -37.28 11.48 -19.35
CA ALA A 203 -37.11 11.70 -17.92
C ALA A 203 -35.69 11.54 -17.33
N LEU A 204 -34.90 12.61 -17.39
CA LEU A 204 -34.19 13.08 -16.20
C LEU A 204 -34.00 14.59 -16.29
N GLY A 205 -34.75 15.28 -15.44
CA GLY A 205 -34.83 16.72 -15.38
C GLY A 205 -33.47 17.39 -15.23
N ASN A 206 -33.37 18.51 -15.92
CA ASN A 206 -32.50 19.64 -15.63
C ASN A 206 -31.91 19.65 -14.22
N ASP A 207 -30.60 19.42 -14.13
CA ASP A 207 -29.76 20.17 -13.18
C ASP A 207 -28.32 20.26 -13.72
N LYS A 208 -28.17 20.95 -14.86
CA LYS A 208 -26.87 21.46 -15.31
C LYS A 208 -26.47 22.64 -14.43
N ARG A 209 -26.03 22.37 -13.19
CA ARG A 209 -25.29 23.35 -12.41
C ARG A 209 -23.80 23.26 -12.75
N SER A 210 -23.42 24.10 -13.71
CA SER A 210 -22.03 24.52 -13.96
C SER A 210 -21.34 24.84 -12.63
N ARG A 211 -20.42 23.97 -12.18
CA ARG A 211 -19.52 24.29 -11.06
C ARG A 211 -18.07 24.25 -11.52
N LYS A 212 -17.53 25.46 -11.64
CA LYS A 212 -16.17 25.81 -12.02
C LYS A 212 -15.14 25.23 -11.03
N ARG A 213 -14.05 24.70 -11.59
CA ARG A 213 -12.84 24.11 -11.00
C ARG A 213 -12.43 24.65 -9.61
N ARG A 214 -12.01 23.73 -8.72
CA ARG A 214 -10.72 23.81 -8.00
C ARG A 214 -10.24 22.41 -7.61
N ALA A 215 -9.03 22.10 -8.04
CA ALA A 215 -8.27 20.93 -7.66
C ALA A 215 -7.90 21.01 -6.18
N HIS A 216 -8.36 20.04 -5.38
CA HIS A 216 -7.72 19.63 -4.13
C HIS A 216 -8.01 18.14 -3.95
N ARG A 217 -7.18 17.29 -4.57
CA ARG A 217 -7.10 15.87 -4.20
C ARG A 217 -6.39 15.79 -2.85
N THR A 218 -7.15 15.81 -1.76
CA THR A 218 -6.66 15.39 -0.45
C THR A 218 -6.90 13.90 -0.31
N LEU A 219 -5.81 13.13 -0.30
CA LEU A 219 -5.77 11.72 0.10
C LEU A 219 -6.24 11.62 1.55
N SER A 220 -7.53 11.36 1.75
CA SER A 220 -8.08 10.95 3.04
C SER A 220 -8.52 9.49 2.94
N SER A 221 -7.83 8.67 3.71
CA SER A 221 -8.11 7.27 3.99
C SER A 221 -9.54 7.08 4.50
N GLY A 222 -10.23 6.06 3.96
CA GLY A 222 -11.32 5.37 4.63
C GLY A 222 -12.71 5.62 4.05
N MET A 223 -13.23 4.62 3.35
CA MET A 223 -14.66 4.29 3.29
C MET A 223 -15.62 5.19 2.49
N ALA A 224 -15.14 5.90 1.48
CA ALA A 224 -16.04 6.39 0.44
C ALA A 224 -15.41 6.10 -0.92
N VAL A 225 -16.03 5.19 -1.69
CA VAL A 225 -15.99 5.28 -3.15
C VAL A 225 -16.36 6.72 -3.44
N SER A 226 -15.38 7.54 -3.82
CA SER A 226 -15.64 8.96 -3.99
C SER A 226 -16.76 9.09 -5.00
N THR A 227 -17.82 9.85 -4.68
CA THR A 227 -18.92 10.09 -5.62
C THR A 227 -18.40 10.64 -6.95
N ALA A 228 -17.23 11.30 -6.94
CA ALA A 228 -16.50 11.69 -8.13
C ALA A 228 -15.95 10.50 -8.95
N ASP A 229 -15.40 9.47 -8.29
CA ASP A 229 -14.87 8.27 -8.94
C ASP A 229 -16.01 7.45 -9.58
N ALA A 230 -17.20 7.41 -8.95
CA ALA A 230 -18.42 6.84 -9.54
C ALA A 230 -18.90 7.61 -10.77
N MET A 231 -18.94 8.95 -10.71
CA MET A 231 -19.31 9.78 -11.86
C MET A 231 -18.30 9.69 -13.02
N THR A 232 -17.01 9.47 -12.74
CA THR A 232 -16.02 9.22 -13.81
C THR A 232 -16.15 7.83 -14.39
N ALA A 233 -16.51 6.84 -13.57
CA ALA A 233 -16.80 5.49 -14.05
C ALA A 233 -17.96 5.46 -15.03
N GLU A 234 -19.02 6.22 -14.77
CA GLU A 234 -20.13 6.41 -15.72
C GLU A 234 -19.69 6.96 -17.08
N ASN A 235 -18.60 7.72 -17.11
CA ASN A 235 -18.02 8.26 -18.34
C ASN A 235 -16.99 7.33 -18.99
N GLY A 236 -16.88 6.07 -18.59
CA GLY A 236 -15.92 5.12 -19.15
C GLY A 236 -14.50 5.24 -18.62
N ILE A 237 -14.32 5.77 -17.41
CA ILE A 237 -13.02 5.80 -16.74
C ILE A 237 -12.99 4.72 -15.66
N VAL A 238 -12.11 3.74 -15.79
CA VAL A 238 -11.89 2.71 -14.76
C VAL A 238 -10.72 3.12 -13.88
N THR A 239 -10.92 3.09 -12.57
CA THR A 239 -9.89 3.43 -11.60
C THR A 239 -9.56 2.24 -10.72
N LEU A 240 -8.27 1.96 -10.59
CA LEU A 240 -7.73 0.92 -9.72
C LEU A 240 -6.73 1.56 -8.78
N ARG A 241 -7.01 1.54 -7.48
CA ARG A 241 -6.23 2.21 -6.45
C ARG A 241 -5.69 1.19 -5.46
N PHE A 242 -4.38 1.23 -5.26
CA PHE A 242 -3.66 0.48 -4.24
C PHE A 242 -3.22 1.45 -3.14
N ILE A 243 -3.62 1.15 -1.91
CA ILE A 243 -3.19 1.89 -0.73
C ILE A 243 -2.51 0.90 0.20
N ARG A 244 -1.32 1.23 0.65
CA ARG A 244 -0.58 0.33 1.53
C ARG A 244 -1.24 0.24 2.91
N ARG A 245 -1.41 -0.99 3.44
CA ARG A 245 -1.99 -1.23 4.78
C ARG A 245 -0.95 -1.13 5.88
N SER A 246 0.27 -1.61 5.62
CA SER A 246 1.36 -1.54 6.58
C SER A 246 2.10 -0.21 6.48
N ALA A 247 2.46 0.39 7.63
CA ALA A 247 3.52 1.39 7.64
C ALA A 247 4.82 0.72 7.12
N ALA A 248 5.63 1.43 6.34
CA ALA A 248 6.95 0.95 5.91
C ALA A 248 7.67 0.34 7.11
N HIS A 249 8.20 -0.88 6.96
CA HIS A 249 8.72 -1.67 8.07
C HIS A 249 9.81 -0.84 8.77
N GLN A 250 9.46 -0.19 9.89
CA GLN A 250 10.45 0.54 10.64
C GLN A 250 11.45 -0.50 11.14
N PRO A 251 12.76 -0.35 10.86
CA PRO A 251 13.75 -1.27 11.36
C PRO A 251 13.52 -1.43 12.86
N TRP A 252 13.58 -2.65 13.37
CA TRP A 252 13.37 -2.98 14.79
C TRP A 252 14.12 -2.00 15.70
N PHE A 253 15.31 -1.56 15.28
CA PHE A 253 16.10 -0.55 15.97
C PHE A 253 15.34 0.75 16.25
N ILE A 254 14.58 1.31 15.31
CA ILE A 254 13.80 2.55 15.54
C ILE A 254 12.64 2.26 16.52
N ARG A 255 12.00 1.10 16.39
CA ARG A 255 10.90 0.69 17.28
C ARG A 255 11.36 0.50 18.73
N TYR A 256 12.60 0.04 18.93
CA TYR A 256 13.16 -0.24 20.25
C TYR A 256 14.22 0.78 20.70
N TYR A 257 14.52 1.82 19.92
CA TYR A 257 15.56 2.79 20.26
C TYR A 257 15.30 3.47 21.60
N THR A 258 14.11 4.04 21.78
CA THR A 258 13.71 4.73 23.01
C THR A 258 13.75 3.81 24.24
N PRO A 259 13.15 2.60 24.23
CA PRO A 259 13.25 1.70 25.38
C PRO A 259 14.67 1.20 25.63
N ILE A 260 15.47 0.95 24.59
CA ILE A 260 16.89 0.57 24.73
C ILE A 260 17.67 1.71 25.39
N VAL A 261 17.58 2.94 24.88
CA VAL A 261 18.27 4.12 25.44
C VAL A 261 17.86 4.33 26.89
N PHE A 262 16.55 4.25 27.20
CA PHE A 262 16.06 4.37 28.56
C PHE A 262 16.64 3.29 29.48
N ALA A 263 16.61 2.02 29.06
CA ALA A 263 17.20 0.92 29.81
C ALA A 263 18.71 1.13 30.03
N THR A 264 19.43 1.61 29.02
CA THR A 264 20.87 1.86 29.09
C THR A 264 21.19 2.98 30.09
N ILE A 265 20.45 4.09 30.04
CA ILE A 265 20.58 5.21 30.98
C ILE A 265 20.26 4.74 32.40
N PHE A 266 19.18 3.97 32.58
CA PHE A 266 18.76 3.46 33.89
C PHE A 266 19.80 2.51 34.51
N ILE A 267 20.37 1.60 33.71
CA ILE A 267 21.42 0.67 34.16
C ILE A 267 22.67 1.45 34.56
N MET A 268 23.13 2.40 33.73
CA MET A 268 24.30 3.22 34.03
C MET A 268 24.09 4.06 35.31
N TYR A 269 22.91 4.64 35.48
CA TYR A 269 22.56 5.37 36.69
C TYR A 269 22.58 4.47 37.93
N ARG A 270 21.98 3.27 37.87
CA ARG A 270 21.99 2.29 38.96
C ARG A 270 23.41 1.85 39.32
N MET A 271 24.28 1.60 38.33
CA MET A 271 25.68 1.26 38.58
C MET A 271 26.43 2.42 39.25
N ALA A 272 26.32 3.65 38.73
CA ALA A 272 26.96 4.82 39.32
C ALA A 272 26.48 5.08 40.75
N HIS A 273 25.18 4.98 40.99
CA HIS A 273 24.60 5.15 42.32
C HIS A 273 25.06 4.06 43.30
N SER A 274 25.12 2.80 42.87
CA SER A 274 25.64 1.69 43.68
C SER A 274 27.12 1.87 44.03
N PHE A 275 27.95 2.30 43.08
CA PHE A 275 29.36 2.62 43.32
C PHE A 275 29.54 3.79 44.30
N SER A 276 28.73 4.85 44.18
CA SER A 276 28.77 5.99 45.11
C SER A 276 28.33 5.59 46.51
N TYR A 277 27.26 4.80 46.66
CA TYR A 277 26.80 4.31 47.96
C TYR A 277 27.81 3.37 48.63
N THR A 278 28.42 2.46 47.87
CA THR A 278 29.44 1.55 48.42
C THR A 278 30.73 2.28 48.81
N ARG A 279 31.09 3.37 48.11
CA ARG A 279 32.17 4.27 48.54
C ARG A 279 31.79 5.05 49.80
N ALA A 280 30.59 5.62 49.87
CA ALA A 280 30.12 6.37 51.03
C ALA A 280 30.02 5.49 52.29
N ALA A 281 29.58 4.24 52.14
CA ALA A 281 29.53 3.27 53.23
C ALA A 281 30.92 2.83 53.72
N LYS A 282 31.94 2.81 52.84
CA LYS A 282 33.34 2.54 53.22
C LYS A 282 34.04 3.72 53.90
N SER A 283 33.56 4.95 53.69
CA SER A 283 34.11 6.15 54.33
C SER A 283 33.45 6.52 55.66
N SER A 284 32.42 5.79 56.10
CA SER A 284 31.86 5.96 57.45
C SER A 284 32.82 5.34 58.47
N PRO A 285 33.38 6.11 59.42
CA PRO A 285 34.19 5.54 60.49
C PRO A 285 33.33 4.58 61.31
N ARG A 286 33.90 3.41 61.63
CA ARG A 286 33.30 2.48 62.57
C ARG A 286 33.36 3.14 63.95
N SER A 287 32.24 3.71 64.41
CA SER A 287 32.12 4.16 65.79
C SER A 287 32.14 2.93 66.69
N GLU A 288 33.29 2.64 67.29
CA GLU A 288 33.37 1.79 68.47
C GLU A 288 32.58 2.46 69.59
N SER A 289 31.36 1.96 69.82
CA SER A 289 30.61 2.21 71.03
C SER A 289 30.74 0.97 71.89
N SER A 290 31.73 0.99 72.78
CA SER A 290 31.84 0.07 73.90
C SER A 290 30.73 0.33 74.91
N GLY A 291 30.10 -0.73 75.41
CA GLY A 291 29.56 -0.74 76.77
C GLY A 291 28.12 -1.21 76.91
N GLY A 292 27.96 -2.32 77.63
CA GLY A 292 26.87 -2.46 78.60
C GLY A 292 25.75 -3.44 78.23
N GLU A 293 25.88 -4.67 78.69
CA GLU A 293 24.73 -5.53 79.02
C GLU A 293 23.76 -4.79 79.95
N THR A 294 22.46 -4.88 79.71
CA THR A 294 21.51 -5.58 80.60
C THR A 294 20.10 -5.62 80.03
N ALA A 295 19.39 -6.65 80.47
CA ALA A 295 18.05 -7.14 80.13
C ALA A 295 16.91 -6.11 80.12
N GLY A 296 15.84 -6.46 79.41
CA GLY A 296 14.48 -6.15 79.87
C GLY A 296 13.49 -5.62 78.84
N ASP A 297 12.71 -6.54 78.30
CA ASP A 297 11.25 -6.47 78.25
C ASP A 297 10.49 -5.77 77.10
N ALA A 298 9.45 -6.52 76.69
CA ALA A 298 8.19 -6.22 76.01
C ALA A 298 8.04 -5.00 75.08
N GLY A 299 7.62 -5.30 73.83
CA GLY A 299 6.96 -4.32 72.96
C GLY A 299 6.55 -4.86 71.60
N ARG A 300 5.34 -5.40 71.52
CA ARG A 300 4.70 -6.01 70.33
C ARG A 300 4.04 -4.93 69.45
N ILE A 301 3.93 -5.19 68.14
CA ILE A 301 2.99 -4.63 67.12
C ILE A 301 3.49 -3.31 66.47
N ALA A 302 3.48 -3.06 65.14
CA ALA A 302 2.67 -3.57 64.02
C ALA A 302 3.46 -3.64 62.68
N LEU A 303 3.02 -4.56 61.80
CA LEU A 303 3.28 -4.53 60.36
C LEU A 303 2.49 -3.39 59.71
N SER A 304 3.17 -2.45 59.03
CA SER A 304 2.51 -1.54 58.10
C SER A 304 2.38 -2.21 56.74
N GLY A 305 1.12 -2.33 56.30
CA GLY A 305 0.71 -3.07 55.12
C GLY A 305 1.08 -2.39 53.79
N CYS A 306 1.17 -3.24 52.78
CA CYS A 306 1.23 -2.91 51.36
C CYS A 306 0.05 -2.04 50.95
N ASN A 307 0.34 -0.91 50.31
CA ASN A 307 -0.67 -0.06 49.68
C ASN A 307 -0.88 -0.56 48.23
N SER A 308 -1.93 -1.34 48.01
CA SER A 308 -2.44 -1.67 46.68
C SER A 308 -3.48 -0.64 46.28
N ASN A 309 -3.16 0.25 45.35
CA ASN A 309 -4.16 1.11 44.73
C ASN A 309 -4.97 0.27 43.73
N SER A 310 -6.26 0.08 44.01
CA SER A 310 -7.26 -0.30 43.02
C SER A 310 -7.57 0.91 42.14
N ILE A 311 -7.54 0.69 40.83
CA ILE A 311 -8.14 1.58 39.85
C ILE A 311 -9.57 1.07 39.66
N ASP A 312 -10.54 1.86 40.09
CA ASP A 312 -11.95 1.62 39.80
C ASP A 312 -12.23 1.82 38.31
N THR A 313 -13.05 0.91 37.79
CA THR A 313 -13.70 0.94 36.46
C THR A 313 -14.80 1.99 36.37
#